data_AF-A0A3D1R2A2-F1
#
_entry.id   AF-A0A3D1R2A2-F1
#
_cell.length_a   1.000
_cell.length_b   1.000
_cell.length_c   1.000
_cell.angle_alpha   90.00
_cell.angle_beta   90.00
_cell.angle_gamma   90.00
#
_symmetry.space_group_name_H-M   'P 1'
#
loop_
_entity.id
_entity.type
_entity.pdbx_description
1 polymer ?
#
loop_
_entity_poly.entity_id
_entity_poly.type
_entity_poly.pdbx_seq_one_letter_code
_entity_poly.pdbx_strand_id
1 'polypeptide(L)'
;MRNGKESDFDCGGGSCQPCADDKLCVENSDCQSGHCFEGFCAPLRCNDQVRNGEETDIDCGGDCSPCATNQRCLQDADCASQNCRSKRCEAPKCDDEILNGEETDLDCGG
;
A
#
# COMPACT_ATOMS: atom_id res chain seq x y z
N MET A 1 26.08 -17.10 -2.10
CA MET A 1 25.95 -18.56 -1.82
C MET A 1 24.85 -18.58 -0.78
N ARG A 2 23.75 -19.35 -0.87
CA ARG A 2 22.65 -19.17 0.11
C ARG A 2 23.06 -19.80 1.45
N ASN A 3 23.49 -19.01 2.42
CA ASN A 3 23.91 -19.52 3.73
C ASN A 3 23.18 -18.79 4.87
N GLY A 4 22.05 -19.34 5.30
CA GLY A 4 21.29 -18.83 6.44
C GLY A 4 19.80 -18.71 6.13
N LYS A 5 19.16 -17.65 6.66
CA LYS A 5 17.78 -17.24 6.32
C LYS A 5 17.71 -16.42 5.02
N GLU A 6 18.82 -16.28 4.30
CA GLU A 6 18.93 -15.41 3.13
C GLU A 6 18.18 -15.95 1.91
N SER A 7 17.40 -15.07 1.28
CA SER A 7 16.52 -15.42 0.16
C SER A 7 17.25 -15.34 -1.20
N ASP A 8 18.26 -14.49 -1.33
CA ASP A 8 19.21 -14.43 -2.45
C ASP A 8 20.68 -14.34 -2.01
N PHE A 9 21.61 -14.29 -2.98
CA PHE A 9 23.05 -14.50 -2.83
C PHE A 9 23.77 -13.66 -1.76
N ASP A 10 23.21 -12.55 -1.26
CA ASP A 10 23.66 -11.75 -0.10
C ASP A 10 22.52 -10.82 0.41
N CYS A 11 21.24 -11.19 0.23
CA CYS A 11 20.10 -10.32 0.59
C CYS A 11 18.82 -11.13 0.90
N GLY A 12 17.85 -10.47 1.55
CA GLY A 12 16.59 -11.07 1.97
C GLY A 12 16.72 -11.86 3.29
N GLY A 13 15.66 -11.89 4.10
CA GLY A 13 15.55 -12.71 5.31
C GLY A 13 16.29 -12.20 6.56
N GLY A 14 15.51 -11.84 7.59
CA GLY A 14 15.84 -11.78 9.03
C GLY A 14 16.98 -10.88 9.51
N SER A 15 18.18 -11.02 8.95
CA SER A 15 19.42 -10.33 9.35
C SER A 15 20.12 -9.61 8.21
N CYS A 16 19.68 -9.80 6.96
CA CYS A 16 20.28 -9.20 5.78
C CYS A 16 19.40 -8.07 5.23
N GLN A 17 20.00 -7.16 4.46
CA GLN A 17 19.24 -6.06 3.85
C GLN A 17 18.21 -6.60 2.84
N PRO A 18 17.08 -5.92 2.65
CA PRO A 18 16.11 -6.29 1.63
C PRO A 18 16.78 -6.30 0.25
N CYS A 19 16.41 -7.27 -0.57
CA CYS A 19 16.87 -7.44 -1.93
C CYS A 19 16.25 -6.39 -2.87
N ALA A 20 17.05 -5.89 -3.82
CA ALA A 20 16.56 -5.05 -4.92
C ALA A 20 15.59 -5.82 -5.84
N ASP A 21 14.92 -5.11 -6.75
CA ASP A 21 14.06 -5.72 -7.76
C ASP A 21 14.83 -6.77 -8.61
N ASP A 22 14.10 -7.76 -9.14
CA ASP A 22 14.55 -8.96 -9.88
C ASP A 22 15.42 -9.95 -9.08
N LYS A 23 15.55 -9.76 -7.76
CA LYS A 23 16.27 -10.68 -6.86
C LYS A 23 15.37 -11.76 -6.30
N LEU A 24 15.93 -12.86 -5.83
CA LEU A 24 15.14 -13.95 -5.25
C LEU A 24 14.57 -13.54 -3.88
N CYS A 25 13.34 -13.94 -3.61
CA CYS A 25 12.65 -13.71 -2.34
C CYS A 25 11.86 -14.95 -1.91
N VAL A 26 11.61 -15.05 -0.61
CA VAL A 26 10.73 -16.06 -0.01
C VAL A 26 9.53 -15.38 0.64
N GLU A 27 9.76 -14.20 1.20
CA GLU A 27 8.80 -13.38 1.92
C GLU A 27 8.75 -11.97 1.33
N ASN A 28 7.62 -11.28 1.44
CA ASN A 28 7.48 -9.90 0.99
C ASN A 28 8.52 -8.95 1.62
N SER A 29 8.83 -9.15 2.91
CA SER A 29 9.85 -8.40 3.64
C SER A 29 11.29 -8.62 3.13
N ASP A 30 11.50 -9.63 2.30
CA ASP A 30 12.81 -9.87 1.69
C ASP A 30 13.12 -8.88 0.58
N CYS A 31 12.10 -8.19 0.07
CA CYS A 31 12.24 -7.26 -1.03
C CYS A 31 12.27 -5.83 -0.54
N GLN A 32 13.14 -5.02 -1.14
CA GLN A 32 13.19 -3.58 -0.90
C GLN A 32 11.90 -2.90 -1.35
N SER A 33 11.24 -3.47 -2.37
CA SER A 33 9.88 -3.12 -2.73
C SER A 33 8.86 -3.55 -1.68
N GLY A 34 9.09 -4.65 -0.94
CA GLY A 34 8.07 -5.27 -0.10
C GLY A 34 7.16 -6.24 -0.86
N HIS A 35 7.47 -6.56 -2.13
CA HIS A 35 6.65 -7.44 -2.96
C HIS A 35 7.46 -8.60 -3.54
N CYS A 36 7.16 -9.80 -3.05
CA CYS A 36 7.71 -11.05 -3.56
C CYS A 36 6.71 -11.75 -4.49
N PHE A 37 6.99 -11.73 -5.79
CA PHE A 37 6.12 -12.30 -6.83
C PHE A 37 6.81 -13.47 -7.54
N GLU A 38 6.18 -14.64 -7.54
CA GLU A 38 6.74 -15.89 -8.13
C GLU A 38 8.17 -16.22 -7.64
N GLY A 39 8.53 -15.78 -6.44
CA GLY A 39 9.87 -15.99 -5.86
C GLY A 39 10.92 -14.96 -6.28
N PHE A 40 10.50 -13.86 -6.94
CA PHE A 40 11.35 -12.73 -7.28
C PHE A 40 10.79 -11.41 -6.71
N CYS A 41 11.67 -10.53 -6.27
CA CYS A 41 11.33 -9.18 -5.87
C CYS A 41 10.87 -8.42 -7.10
N ALA A 42 9.57 -8.16 -7.17
CA ALA A 42 9.03 -7.33 -8.21
C ALA A 42 8.92 -5.90 -7.67
N PRO A 43 9.10 -4.87 -8.51
CA PRO A 43 8.72 -3.52 -8.13
C PRO A 43 7.24 -3.53 -7.74
N LEU A 44 6.88 -2.84 -6.66
CA LEU A 44 5.48 -2.61 -6.35
C LEU A 44 4.89 -1.81 -7.51
N ARG A 45 3.92 -2.38 -8.20
CA ARG A 45 3.22 -1.71 -9.28
C ARG A 45 1.83 -1.40 -8.80
N CYS A 46 1.62 -0.14 -8.41
CA CYS A 46 0.32 0.44 -8.08
C CYS A 46 -0.64 0.52 -9.29
N ASN A 47 -0.51 -0.37 -10.28
CA ASN A 47 -1.20 -0.39 -11.57
C ASN A 47 -1.03 -1.74 -12.31
N ASP A 48 -0.81 -2.84 -11.58
CA ASP A 48 -0.70 -4.19 -12.15
C ASP A 48 -1.99 -5.01 -12.09
N GLN A 49 -3.08 -4.40 -11.63
CA GLN A 49 -4.41 -4.99 -11.47
C GLN A 49 -4.47 -6.11 -10.42
N VAL A 50 -3.46 -6.21 -9.55
CA VAL A 50 -3.38 -7.23 -8.51
C VAL A 50 -3.14 -6.56 -7.18
N ARG A 51 -4.06 -6.76 -6.23
CA ARG A 51 -3.88 -6.27 -4.86
C ARG A 51 -2.64 -6.89 -4.20
N ASN A 52 -1.53 -6.15 -4.12
CA ASN A 52 -0.27 -6.64 -3.57
C ASN A 52 0.50 -5.61 -2.74
N GLY A 53 1.51 -6.06 -1.98
CA GLY A 53 2.28 -5.20 -1.08
C GLY A 53 1.42 -4.46 -0.05
N GLU A 54 1.55 -3.13 0.00
CA GLU A 54 0.83 -2.23 0.91
C GLU A 54 -0.54 -1.75 0.37
N GLU A 55 -0.98 -2.28 -0.77
CA GLU A 55 -2.25 -1.88 -1.38
C GLU A 55 -3.49 -2.29 -0.57
N THR A 56 -4.34 -1.31 -0.27
CA THR A 56 -5.58 -1.56 0.47
C THR A 56 -6.72 -2.03 -0.41
N ASP A 57 -6.72 -1.63 -1.69
CA ASP A 57 -7.51 -2.21 -2.78
C ASP A 57 -6.63 -2.40 -4.03
N ILE A 58 -7.16 -3.04 -5.08
CA ILE A 58 -6.40 -3.27 -6.32
C ILE A 58 -5.85 -1.94 -6.86
N ASP A 59 -4.51 -1.84 -7.02
CA ASP A 59 -3.81 -0.69 -7.58
C ASP A 59 -3.91 0.61 -6.76
N CYS A 60 -4.25 0.56 -5.47
CA CYS A 60 -4.38 1.77 -4.64
C CYS A 60 -4.26 1.54 -3.13
N GLY A 61 -3.97 2.63 -2.41
CA GLY A 61 -3.88 2.68 -0.95
C GLY A 61 -2.49 2.31 -0.39
N GLY A 62 -2.27 2.62 0.89
CA GLY A 62 -0.95 2.51 1.52
C GLY A 62 0.06 3.47 0.87
N ASP A 63 1.17 2.93 0.36
CA ASP A 63 2.20 3.69 -0.36
C ASP A 63 1.84 3.96 -1.83
N CYS A 64 0.69 3.46 -2.31
CA CYS A 64 0.18 3.71 -3.66
C CYS A 64 -0.69 4.97 -3.73
N SER A 65 -1.17 5.28 -4.94
CA SER A 65 -2.14 6.37 -5.11
C SER A 65 -3.38 6.11 -4.25
N PRO A 66 -3.97 7.14 -3.64
CA PRO A 66 -5.13 6.96 -2.80
C PRO A 66 -6.32 6.41 -3.59
N CYS A 67 -7.02 5.47 -2.97
CA CYS A 67 -8.17 4.77 -3.51
C CYS A 67 -9.38 5.70 -3.72
N ALA A 68 -10.13 5.44 -4.78
CA ALA A 68 -11.36 6.16 -5.08
C ALA A 68 -12.50 5.77 -4.13
N THR A 69 -13.59 6.55 -4.13
CA THR A 69 -14.80 6.21 -3.37
C THR A 69 -15.30 4.79 -3.66
N ASN A 70 -15.78 4.09 -2.63
CA ASN A 70 -16.20 2.69 -2.56
C ASN A 70 -15.10 1.62 -2.65
N GLN A 71 -13.84 2.00 -2.89
CA GLN A 71 -12.71 1.08 -2.83
C GLN A 71 -12.32 0.75 -1.39
N ARG A 72 -11.58 -0.35 -1.20
CA ARG A 72 -11.15 -0.82 0.11
C ARG A 72 -10.02 0.05 0.68
N CYS A 73 -10.09 0.30 1.97
CA CYS A 73 -9.10 1.06 2.72
C CYS A 73 -8.89 0.43 4.09
N LEU A 74 -7.75 0.75 4.71
CA LEU A 74 -7.44 0.41 6.10
C LEU A 74 -7.28 1.65 6.97
N GLN A 75 -6.90 2.77 6.37
CA GLN A 75 -6.65 4.06 6.98
C GLN A 75 -7.26 5.17 6.12
N ASP A 76 -7.58 6.29 6.76
CA ASP A 76 -8.14 7.46 6.09
C ASP A 76 -7.24 7.96 4.95
N ALA A 77 -5.92 7.97 5.16
CA ALA A 77 -4.93 8.33 4.14
C ALA A 77 -4.94 7.45 2.88
N ASP A 78 -5.51 6.23 2.96
CA ASP A 78 -5.64 5.36 1.79
C ASP A 78 -6.70 5.86 0.82
N CYS A 79 -7.56 6.77 1.24
CA CYS A 79 -8.69 7.26 0.44
C CYS A 79 -8.41 8.64 -0.12
N ALA A 80 -8.81 8.87 -1.38
CA ALA A 80 -8.71 10.20 -1.99
C ALA A 80 -9.59 11.23 -1.25
N SER A 81 -10.65 10.73 -0.60
CA SER A 81 -11.52 11.48 0.30
C SER A 81 -10.97 11.64 1.72
N GLN A 82 -9.84 11.03 2.06
CA GLN A 82 -9.35 10.96 3.44
C GLN A 82 -10.38 10.43 4.46
N ASN A 83 -11.32 9.60 3.99
CA ASN A 83 -12.42 9.08 4.82
C ASN A 83 -12.58 7.57 4.59
N CYS A 84 -11.94 6.78 5.46
CA CYS A 84 -12.01 5.34 5.46
C CYS A 84 -13.01 4.82 6.50
N ARG A 85 -14.27 4.65 6.10
CA ARG A 85 -15.35 4.14 6.96
C ARG A 85 -15.74 2.73 6.54
N SER A 86 -15.96 1.85 7.51
CA SER A 86 -16.38 0.46 7.24
C SER A 86 -15.45 -0.31 6.29
N LYS A 87 -14.14 -0.01 6.32
CA LYS A 87 -13.11 -0.55 5.40
C LYS A 87 -13.34 -0.18 3.92
N ARG A 88 -14.04 0.92 3.66
CA ARG A 88 -14.24 1.49 2.32
C ARG A 88 -14.07 2.99 2.34
N CYS A 89 -13.53 3.52 1.24
CA CYS A 89 -13.46 4.96 1.04
C CYS A 89 -14.86 5.51 0.85
N GLU A 90 -15.35 6.30 1.78
CA GLU A 90 -16.62 7.00 1.60
C GLU A 90 -16.38 8.27 0.77
N ALA A 91 -17.44 8.77 0.13
CA ALA A 91 -17.37 10.06 -0.55
C ALA A 91 -17.16 11.14 0.53
N PRO A 92 -16.38 12.20 0.22
CA PRO A 92 -16.30 13.36 1.10
C PRO A 92 -17.72 13.91 1.30
N LYS A 93 -18.15 14.10 2.56
CA LYS A 93 -19.46 14.67 2.88
C LYS A 93 -19.26 15.85 3.81
N CYS A 94 -19.97 16.93 3.52
CA CYS A 94 -19.95 18.18 4.29
C CYS A 94 -20.35 18.09 5.77
N ASP A 95 -20.80 16.91 6.23
CA ASP A 95 -21.22 16.60 7.59
C ASP A 95 -20.52 15.34 8.15
N ASP A 96 -19.32 15.00 7.66
CA ASP A 96 -18.56 13.83 8.10
C ASP A 96 -17.52 14.09 9.21
N GLU A 97 -17.48 15.31 9.77
CA GLU A 97 -16.52 15.77 10.79
C GLU A 97 -15.04 15.64 10.35
N ILE A 98 -14.75 15.51 9.05
CA ILE A 98 -13.42 15.31 8.49
C ILE A 98 -13.17 16.34 7.38
N LEU A 99 -12.23 17.28 7.58
CA LEU A 99 -11.87 18.28 6.57
C LEU A 99 -11.31 17.65 5.28
N ASN A 100 -12.17 17.41 4.28
CA ASN A 100 -11.79 16.76 3.03
C ASN A 100 -12.55 17.32 1.79
N GLY A 101 -12.09 16.97 0.59
CA GLY A 101 -12.74 17.43 -0.66
C GLY A 101 -12.64 18.95 -0.88
N GLU A 102 -13.81 19.62 -1.03
CA GLU A 102 -13.92 21.08 -1.20
C GLU A 102 -14.22 21.81 0.13
N GLU A 103 -14.13 21.12 1.26
CA GLU A 103 -14.46 21.71 2.55
C GLU A 103 -13.42 22.75 2.98
N THR A 104 -13.91 23.94 3.31
CA THR A 104 -13.08 25.05 3.80
C THR A 104 -12.95 25.07 5.31
N ASP A 105 -13.77 24.29 6.02
CA ASP A 105 -13.78 24.18 7.48
C ASP A 105 -14.29 22.79 7.90
N LEU A 106 -13.98 22.35 9.14
CA LEU A 106 -14.22 20.99 9.66
C LEU A 106 -15.66 20.49 9.47
N ASP A 107 -16.64 21.40 9.45
CA ASP A 107 -18.04 21.18 9.07
C ASP A 107 -18.57 22.44 8.36
N CYS A 108 -18.16 22.66 7.10
CA CYS A 108 -18.69 23.67 6.17
C CYS A 108 -19.29 24.93 6.84
N GLY A 109 -18.43 25.69 7.50
CA GLY A 109 -18.81 26.70 8.48
C GLY A 109 -18.59 28.16 8.11
N GLY A 110 -18.78 28.56 6.85
CA GLY A 110 -19.04 29.97 6.46
C GLY A 110 -17.86 30.93 6.37
#